data_AF-A0A1Y3D4Q0-F1
#
_entry.id   AF-A0A1Y3D4Q0-F1
#
_cell.length_a   1.000
_cell.length_b   1.000
_cell.length_c   1.000
_cell.angle_alpha   90.00
_cell.angle_beta   90.00
_cell.angle_gamma   90.00
#
_symmetry.space_group_name_H-M   'P 1'
#
loop_
_entity.id
_entity.type
_entity.pdbx_description
1 polymer ?
#
loop_
_entity_poly.entity_id
_entity_poly.type
_entity_poly.pdbx_seq_one_letter_code
_entity_poly.pdbx_strand_id
1 'polypeptide(L)'
;MSKSIGFYCPHCGIRMHVSSRKRPSPLLHELIVSCRNDQCLASFAASLEMVRPIQNSINPNPDIQTGLPQHKRQWETELEHHIESLELQISIDEHQKNYVEGFISALFHSSTIDLTRATTYRNRLLQMKLL
;
A
#
# COMPACT_ATOMS: atom_id res chain seq x y z
N MET A 1 -16.44 9.72 -25.36
CA MET A 1 -16.53 8.24 -25.37
C MET A 1 -15.72 7.68 -24.21
N SER A 2 -16.29 6.81 -23.37
CA SER A 2 -15.58 6.19 -22.26
C SER A 2 -14.63 5.10 -22.78
N LYS A 3 -13.38 5.09 -22.31
CA LYS A 3 -12.46 3.99 -22.60
C LYS A 3 -12.83 2.81 -21.70
N SER A 4 -13.10 1.64 -22.29
CA SER A 4 -13.39 0.43 -21.52
C SER A 4 -12.09 -0.30 -21.17
N ILE A 5 -11.96 -0.71 -19.90
CA ILE A 5 -10.85 -1.55 -19.43
C ILE A 5 -10.91 -2.88 -20.18
N GLY A 6 -9.77 -3.34 -20.69
CA GLY A 6 -9.65 -4.55 -21.50
C GLY A 6 -8.55 -5.46 -21.00
N PHE A 7 -8.90 -6.73 -20.89
CA PHE A 7 -7.93 -7.80 -20.68
C PHE A 7 -7.58 -8.40 -22.03
N TYR A 8 -6.31 -8.67 -22.27
CA TYR A 8 -5.83 -9.28 -23.50
C TYR A 8 -5.28 -10.66 -23.17
N CYS A 9 -5.68 -11.66 -23.97
CA CYS A 9 -5.25 -13.03 -23.74
C CYS A 9 -3.74 -13.14 -23.95
N PRO A 10 -2.96 -13.70 -23.01
CA PRO A 10 -1.52 -13.83 -23.16
C PRO A 10 -1.11 -14.83 -24.26
N HIS A 11 -2.02 -15.71 -24.69
CA HIS A 11 -1.71 -16.73 -25.71
C HIS A 11 -1.94 -16.24 -27.15
N CYS A 12 -2.99 -15.45 -27.39
CA CYS A 12 -3.39 -15.06 -28.75
C CYS A 12 -3.55 -13.54 -28.94
N GLY A 13 -3.38 -12.73 -27.89
CA GLY A 13 -3.51 -11.28 -27.96
C GLY A 13 -4.94 -10.77 -28.17
N ILE A 14 -5.94 -11.65 -28.29
CA ILE A 14 -7.34 -11.24 -28.47
C ILE A 14 -7.87 -10.65 -27.16
N ARG A 15 -8.68 -9.59 -27.29
CA ARG A 15 -9.37 -8.98 -26.15
C ARG A 15 -10.35 -9.98 -25.53
N MET A 16 -10.12 -10.30 -24.27
CA MET A 16 -10.97 -11.18 -23.46
C MET A 16 -12.25 -10.45 -23.04
N HIS A 17 -13.29 -11.22 -22.71
CA HIS A 17 -14.54 -10.69 -22.16
C HIS A 17 -14.71 -11.09 -20.70
N VAL A 18 -15.33 -10.22 -19.91
CA VAL A 18 -15.68 -10.53 -18.52
C VAL A 18 -16.89 -11.44 -18.53
N SER A 19 -16.76 -12.65 -18.00
CA SER A 19 -17.82 -13.65 -17.88
C SER A 19 -18.49 -13.64 -16.51
N SER A 20 -17.76 -13.25 -15.46
CA SER A 20 -18.31 -13.12 -14.10
C SER A 20 -17.63 -11.98 -13.35
N ARG A 21 -18.35 -11.40 -12.38
CA ARG A 21 -17.86 -10.32 -11.51
C ARG A 21 -18.36 -10.52 -10.08
N LYS A 22 -17.45 -10.45 -9.13
CA LYS A 22 -17.72 -10.36 -7.69
C LYS A 22 -17.09 -9.09 -7.13
N ARG A 23 -17.68 -8.56 -6.07
CA ARG A 23 -17.18 -7.37 -5.37
C ARG A 23 -16.99 -7.72 -3.89
N PRO A 24 -15.87 -8.38 -3.53
CA PRO A 24 -15.60 -8.77 -2.15
C PRO A 24 -15.39 -7.58 -1.21
N SER A 25 -14.92 -6.43 -1.73
CA SER A 25 -14.77 -5.21 -0.93
C SER A 25 -15.12 -3.96 -1.75
N PRO A 26 -15.31 -2.79 -1.11
CA PRO A 26 -15.56 -1.55 -1.84
C PRO A 26 -14.44 -1.19 -2.83
N LEU A 27 -13.19 -1.60 -2.58
CA LEU A 27 -12.01 -1.27 -3.37
C LEU A 27 -11.59 -2.36 -4.36
N LEU A 28 -12.02 -3.61 -4.15
CA LEU A 28 -11.62 -4.78 -4.95
C LEU A 28 -12.79 -5.35 -5.73
N HIS A 29 -12.57 -5.59 -7.02
CA HIS A 29 -13.42 -6.43 -7.85
C HIS A 29 -12.65 -7.64 -8.31
N GLU A 30 -13.25 -8.82 -8.17
CA GLU A 30 -12.77 -10.05 -8.76
C GLU A 30 -13.58 -10.35 -10.01
N LEU A 31 -12.88 -10.62 -11.10
CA LEU A 31 -13.45 -10.85 -12.42
C LEU A 31 -13.01 -12.24 -12.89
N ILE A 32 -13.89 -12.92 -13.60
CA ILE A 32 -13.48 -14.01 -14.49
C ILE A 32 -13.49 -13.45 -15.89
N VAL A 33 -12.35 -13.57 -16.59
CA VAL A 33 -12.20 -13.15 -17.97
C VAL A 33 -11.92 -14.35 -18.85
N SER A 34 -12.65 -14.46 -19.95
CA SER A 34 -12.60 -15.62 -20.85
C SER A 34 -12.22 -15.20 -22.27
N CYS A 35 -11.34 -15.97 -22.89
CA CYS A 35 -10.90 -15.74 -24.25
C CYS A 35 -12.04 -16.05 -25.21
N ARG A 36 -12.19 -15.22 -26.25
CA ARG A 36 -13.21 -15.44 -27.30
C ARG A 36 -12.73 -16.35 -28.43
N ASN A 37 -11.44 -16.65 -28.47
CA ASN A 37 -10.88 -17.60 -29.42
C ASN A 37 -11.30 -19.01 -29.01
N ASP A 38 -12.09 -19.66 -29.88
CA ASP A 38 -12.60 -21.03 -29.75
C ASP A 38 -11.48 -22.08 -29.72
N GLN A 39 -10.30 -21.74 -30.24
CA GLN A 39 -9.12 -22.60 -30.17
C GLN A 39 -8.29 -22.38 -28.88
N CYS A 40 -8.43 -21.23 -28.23
CA CYS A 40 -7.66 -20.92 -27.01
C CYS A 40 -8.43 -21.26 -25.74
N LEU A 41 -9.68 -20.82 -25.63
CA LEU A 41 -10.62 -21.04 -24.51
C LEU A 41 -10.09 -20.71 -23.09
N ALA A 42 -8.92 -20.09 -22.99
CA ALA A 42 -8.30 -19.75 -21.72
C ALA A 42 -9.20 -18.78 -20.93
N SER A 43 -9.30 -19.04 -19.63
CA SER A 43 -9.99 -18.16 -18.69
C SER A 43 -9.08 -17.86 -17.50
N PHE A 44 -9.15 -16.64 -17.00
CA PHE A 44 -8.34 -16.20 -15.85
C PHE A 44 -9.24 -15.54 -14.81
N ALA A 45 -8.88 -15.73 -13.54
CA ALA A 45 -9.30 -14.82 -12.49
C ALA A 45 -8.45 -13.54 -12.60
N ALA A 46 -9.10 -12.38 -12.55
CA ALA A 46 -8.45 -11.08 -12.61
C ALA A 46 -8.98 -10.20 -11.50
N SER A 47 -8.08 -9.54 -10.78
CA SER A 47 -8.42 -8.60 -9.71
C SER A 47 -8.26 -7.17 -10.21
N LEU A 48 -9.30 -6.37 -10.08
CA LEU A 48 -9.29 -4.94 -10.36
C LEU A 48 -9.47 -4.18 -9.05
N GLU A 49 -8.38 -3.56 -8.59
CA GLU A 49 -8.31 -2.91 -7.29
C GLU A 49 -8.00 -1.41 -7.42
N MET A 50 -8.71 -0.60 -6.64
CA MET A 50 -8.36 0.82 -6.42
C MET A 50 -7.27 0.92 -5.35
N VAL A 51 -6.02 1.01 -5.77
CA VAL A 51 -4.84 0.91 -4.87
C VAL A 51 -4.46 2.19 -4.13
N ARG A 52 -4.77 3.36 -4.71
CA ARG A 52 -4.52 4.67 -4.07
C ARG A 52 -5.41 5.74 -4.68
N PRO A 53 -5.81 6.77 -3.92
CA PRO A 53 -6.43 7.95 -4.49
C PRO A 53 -5.40 8.71 -5.36
N ILE A 54 -5.84 9.19 -6.52
CA ILE A 54 -5.11 10.20 -7.30
C ILE A 54 -5.49 11.60 -6.82
N GLN A 55 -6.78 11.77 -6.48
CA GLN A 55 -7.35 12.97 -5.89
C GLN A 55 -8.27 12.52 -4.74
N ASN A 56 -8.25 13.27 -3.64
CA ASN A 56 -9.12 12.98 -2.49
C ASN A 56 -10.58 13.35 -2.80
N SER A 57 -11.51 12.54 -2.28
CA SER A 57 -12.93 12.90 -2.31
C SER A 57 -13.19 14.07 -1.36
N ILE A 58 -14.03 15.02 -1.79
CA ILE A 58 -14.51 16.11 -0.92
C ILE A 58 -15.45 15.55 0.17
N ASN A 59 -16.06 14.39 -0.08
CA ASN A 59 -16.91 13.67 0.88
C ASN A 59 -16.45 12.20 0.97
N PRO A 60 -15.41 11.89 1.77
CA PRO A 60 -14.91 10.52 1.90
C PRO A 60 -15.90 9.63 2.68
N ASN A 61 -16.01 8.36 2.29
CA ASN A 61 -16.71 7.38 3.10
C ASN A 61 -15.79 6.98 4.28
N PRO A 62 -16.17 7.26 5.54
CA PRO A 62 -15.31 6.99 6.70
C PRO A 62 -15.03 5.50 6.91
N ASP A 63 -15.89 4.61 6.41
CA ASP A 63 -15.74 3.16 6.53
C ASP A 63 -14.74 2.58 5.51
N ILE A 64 -14.30 3.37 4.52
CA ILE A 64 -13.38 2.93 3.46
C ILE A 64 -12.02 3.58 3.67
N GLN A 65 -11.08 2.82 4.23
CA GLN A 65 -9.69 3.23 4.28
C GLN A 65 -9.00 3.04 2.92
N THR A 66 -8.91 4.11 2.12
CA THR A 66 -8.05 4.12 0.92
C THR A 66 -6.62 4.45 1.32
N GLY A 67 -5.71 3.48 1.29
CA GLY A 67 -4.31 3.69 1.68
C GLY A 67 -3.39 2.62 1.10
N LEU A 68 -2.08 2.84 1.17
CA LEU A 68 -1.06 1.93 0.65
C LEU A 68 -1.37 0.48 1.06
N PRO A 69 -1.34 -0.49 0.11
CA PRO A 69 -1.64 -1.89 0.41
C PRO A 69 -0.73 -2.39 1.54
N GLN A 70 -1.19 -3.37 2.32
CA GLN A 70 -0.52 -3.84 3.55
C GLN A 70 0.96 -4.23 3.33
N HIS A 71 1.30 -4.76 2.14
CA HIS A 71 2.69 -5.06 1.76
C HIS A 71 3.59 -3.81 1.58
N LYS A 72 3.01 -2.63 1.36
CA LYS A 72 3.69 -1.33 1.33
C LYS A 72 3.71 -0.62 2.68
N ARG A 73 3.14 -1.22 3.74
CA ARG A 73 3.23 -0.74 5.13
C ARG A 73 4.21 -1.56 5.97
N GLN A 74 5.04 -2.41 5.36
CA GLN A 74 6.12 -3.12 6.07
C GLN A 74 7.01 -2.14 6.84
N TRP A 75 7.33 -1.00 6.24
CA TRP A 75 8.08 0.06 6.91
C TRP A 75 7.39 0.58 8.17
N GLU A 76 6.04 0.61 8.22
CA GLU A 76 5.28 1.12 9.37
C GLU A 76 5.43 0.14 10.53
N THR A 77 5.27 -1.16 10.26
CA THR A 77 5.49 -2.22 11.27
C THR A 77 6.95 -2.27 11.74
N GLU A 78 7.91 -2.16 10.82
CA GLU A 78 9.34 -2.17 11.15
C GLU A 78 9.76 -0.95 11.96
N LEU A 79 9.31 0.25 11.55
CA LEU A 79 9.62 1.48 12.26
C LEU A 79 9.01 1.47 13.66
N GLU A 80 7.76 1.04 13.81
CA GLU A 80 7.13 0.93 15.13
C GLU A 80 7.86 -0.06 16.02
N HIS A 81 8.20 -1.24 15.48
CA HIS A 81 8.96 -2.23 16.24
C HIS A 81 10.30 -1.68 16.73
N HIS A 82 11.04 -0.94 15.89
CA HIS A 82 12.29 -0.31 16.30
C HIS A 82 12.09 0.73 17.40
N ILE A 83 11.09 1.61 17.27
CA ILE A 83 10.85 2.65 18.28
C ILE A 83 10.39 2.03 19.60
N GLU A 84 9.41 1.13 19.58
CA GLU A 84 8.92 0.43 20.78
C GLU A 84 10.05 -0.33 21.48
N SER A 85 10.93 -0.99 20.73
CA SER A 85 12.08 -1.70 21.28
C SER A 85 13.05 -0.76 22.02
N LEU A 86 13.25 0.46 21.50
CA LEU A 86 14.08 1.48 22.15
C LEU A 86 13.38 2.11 23.36
N GLU A 87 12.06 2.33 23.31
CA GLU A 87 11.28 2.87 24.43
C GLU A 87 11.31 1.97 25.68
N LEU A 88 11.51 0.66 25.48
CA LEU A 88 11.64 -0.31 26.57
C LEU A 88 13.03 -0.32 27.23
N GLN A 89 14.03 0.32 26.62
CA GLN A 89 15.38 0.38 27.17
C GLN A 89 15.49 1.51 28.20
N ILE A 90 16.22 1.25 29.29
CA ILE A 90 16.47 2.26 30.34
C ILE A 90 17.22 3.48 29.77
N SER A 91 18.03 3.23 28.75
CA SER A 91 18.89 4.22 28.10
C SER A 91 19.39 3.65 26.78
N ILE A 92 19.50 4.49 25.76
CA ILE A 92 19.90 4.11 24.40
C ILE A 92 21.26 4.69 24.03
N ASP A 93 21.99 4.03 23.14
CA ASP A 93 23.22 4.57 22.58
C ASP A 93 22.96 5.51 21.38
N GLU A 94 23.97 6.32 21.04
CA GLU A 94 23.87 7.29 19.95
C GLU A 94 23.69 6.62 18.58
N HIS A 95 24.25 5.42 18.39
CA HIS A 95 24.15 4.69 17.12
C HIS A 95 22.71 4.19 16.89
N GLN A 96 22.06 3.64 17.90
CA GLN A 96 20.65 3.23 17.88
C GLN A 96 19.74 4.41 17.54
N LYS A 97 19.97 5.56 18.18
CA LYS A 97 19.20 6.78 17.91
C LYS A 97 19.39 7.25 16.46
N ASN A 98 20.64 7.29 15.99
CA ASN A 98 20.97 7.72 14.63
C ASN A 98 20.43 6.77 13.56
N TYR A 99 20.39 5.46 13.84
CA TYR A 99 19.79 4.47 12.94
C TYR A 99 18.30 4.76 12.71
N VAL A 100 17.52 4.93 13.78
CA VAL A 100 16.07 5.18 13.67
C VAL A 100 15.81 6.56 13.06
N GLU A 101 16.58 7.58 13.41
CA GLU A 101 16.47 8.92 12.79
C GLU A 101 16.78 8.87 11.28
N GLY A 102 17.79 8.08 10.88
CA GLY A 102 18.10 7.81 9.49
C GLY A 102 16.94 7.13 8.76
N PHE A 103 16.29 6.15 9.40
CA PHE A 103 15.12 5.48 8.85
C PHE A 103 13.94 6.45 8.66
N ILE A 104 13.60 7.25 9.67
CA ILE A 104 12.55 8.28 9.58
C ILE A 104 12.85 9.25 8.44
N SER A 105 14.11 9.70 8.33
CA SER A 105 14.55 10.63 7.29
C SER A 105 14.42 10.01 5.88
N ALA A 106 14.80 8.74 5.70
CA ALA A 106 14.64 8.03 4.43
C ALA A 106 13.16 7.91 4.02
N LEU A 107 12.27 7.64 4.98
CA LEU A 107 10.82 7.57 4.72
C LEU A 107 10.23 8.93 4.36
N PHE A 108 10.67 10.00 5.02
CA PHE A 108 10.23 11.36 4.72
C PHE A 108 10.72 11.82 3.35
N HIS A 109 12.03 11.66 3.04
CA HIS A 109 12.61 12.08 1.77
C HIS A 109 12.08 11.26 0.57
N SER A 110 11.67 10.01 0.78
CA SER A 110 11.00 9.21 -0.24
C SER A 110 9.50 9.50 -0.39
N SER A 111 8.97 10.49 0.34
CA SER A 111 7.54 10.84 0.39
C SER A 111 6.64 9.68 0.84
N THR A 112 7.20 8.72 1.59
CA THR A 112 6.46 7.59 2.16
C THR A 112 5.65 8.03 3.38
N ILE A 113 6.19 8.96 4.16
CA ILE A 113 5.51 9.63 5.28
C ILE A 113 5.52 11.15 5.10
N ASP A 114 4.52 11.83 5.66
CA ASP A 114 4.44 13.29 5.67
C ASP A 114 5.23 13.91 6.82
N LEU A 115 5.29 15.25 6.83
CA LEU A 115 6.00 16.01 7.86
C LEU A 115 5.41 15.76 9.26
N THR A 116 4.09 15.61 9.35
CA THR A 116 3.39 15.38 10.62
C THR A 116 3.84 14.06 11.23
N ARG A 117 3.79 12.96 10.47
CA ARG A 117 4.26 11.63 10.92
C ARG A 117 5.74 11.63 11.26
N ALA A 118 6.58 12.22 10.41
CA ALA A 118 8.01 12.31 10.68
C ALA A 118 8.30 13.04 12.01
N THR A 119 7.57 14.13 12.27
CA THR A 119 7.70 14.90 13.52
C THR A 119 7.25 14.09 14.73
N THR A 120 6.16 13.34 14.63
CA THR A 120 5.68 12.46 15.71
C THR A 120 6.75 11.43 16.09
N TYR A 121 7.35 10.75 15.12
CA TYR A 121 8.39 9.76 15.38
C TYR A 121 9.67 10.37 15.98
N ARG A 122 10.10 11.52 15.46
CA ARG A 122 11.24 12.28 16.02
C ARG A 122 11.02 12.67 17.47
N ASN A 123 9.81 13.11 17.81
CA ASN A 123 9.48 13.49 19.18
C ASN A 123 9.57 12.29 20.14
N ARG A 124 9.18 11.09 19.71
CA ARG A 124 9.37 9.86 20.50
C ARG A 124 10.84 9.58 20.75
N LEU A 125 11.69 9.66 19.72
CA LEU A 125 13.14 9.52 19.86
C LEU A 125 13.77 10.56 20.80
N LEU A 126 13.26 11.80 20.79
CA LEU A 126 13.75 12.87 21.67
C LEU A 126 13.41 12.65 23.15
N GLN A 127 12.37 11.87 23.46
CA GLN A 127 11.99 11.55 24.84
C GLN A 127 12.88 10.46 25.48
N MET A 128 13.67 9.75 24.68
CA MET A 128 14.57 8.68 25.14
C MET A 128 15.85 9.25 25.76
N LYS A 129 16.29 8.68 26.89
CA LYS A 129 17.56 9.06 27.53
C LYS A 129 18.74 8.42 26.79
N LEU A 130 19.70 9.24 26.38
CA LEU A 130 20.98 8.78 25.85
C LEU A 130 21.91 8.38 27.01
N LEU A 131 22.64 7.28 26.82
CA LEU A 131 23.76 6.82 27.66
C LEU A 131 24.96 7.76 27.56
#